data_AF-A0A2V8MZM9-F1
#
_entry.id   AF-A0A2V8MZM9-F1
#
_cell.length_a   1.000
_cell.length_b   1.000
_cell.length_c   1.000
_cell.angle_alpha   90.00
_cell.angle_beta   90.00
_cell.angle_gamma   90.00
#
_symmetry.space_group_name_H-M   'P 1'
#
loop_
_entity.id
_entity.type
_entity.pdbx_description
1 polymer ?
#
loop_
_entity_poly.entity_id
_entity_poly.type
_entity_poly.pdbx_seq_one_letter_code
_entity_poly.pdbx_strand_id
1 'polypeptide(L)'
;MKKDGEICWVAPSSPRCWAVQSSDCAPVMVAIGAKVKLVSSSGERVIPAAELYNDDGIRHLNKRPDELLTEIYLPPTNGWRATYWKLRRRGSFDFPVLGVASCLRLADDGTVEDAKIVLGGVGSAPIKALTAEKTILGKKLTEDTIREAAAAAYQPAKPLDNTDFAMHWRKEMARYYVAGTLRELAGLTAL
;
A
#
# COMPACT_ATOMS: atom_id res chain seq x y z
N MET A 1 -11.34 -21.09 9.09
CA MET A 1 -11.78 -20.40 7.85
C MET A 1 -10.81 -20.57 6.69
N LYS A 2 -9.56 -20.07 6.74
CA LYS A 2 -8.71 -19.93 5.53
C LYS A 2 -8.32 -21.26 4.85
N LYS A 3 -8.06 -22.30 5.64
CA LYS A 3 -7.70 -23.63 5.14
C LYS A 3 -8.80 -24.62 5.51
N ASP A 4 -9.04 -24.75 6.81
CA ASP A 4 -10.08 -25.60 7.38
C ASP A 4 -10.95 -24.84 8.40
N GLY A 5 -12.19 -25.28 8.58
CA GLY A 5 -13.18 -24.70 9.50
C GLY A 5 -13.78 -23.37 9.05
N GLU A 6 -14.64 -22.78 9.88
CA GLU A 6 -15.48 -21.61 9.49
C GLU A 6 -15.07 -20.31 10.18
N ILE A 7 -14.31 -20.36 11.28
CA ILE A 7 -13.97 -19.19 12.10
C ILE A 7 -12.66 -18.53 11.65
N CYS A 8 -12.63 -17.19 11.64
CA CYS A 8 -11.40 -16.39 11.55
C CYS A 8 -10.92 -16.05 12.96
N TRP A 9 -9.93 -16.77 13.49
CA TRP A 9 -9.49 -16.57 14.89
C TRP A 9 -8.91 -15.19 15.20
N VAL A 10 -8.45 -14.46 14.19
CA VAL A 10 -7.98 -13.06 14.32
C VAL A 10 -9.16 -12.09 14.51
N ALA A 11 -10.31 -12.39 13.91
CA ALA A 11 -11.53 -11.57 13.98
C ALA A 11 -12.75 -12.50 13.97
N PRO A 12 -13.13 -13.09 15.12
CA PRO A 12 -14.09 -14.20 15.18
C PRO A 12 -15.46 -13.89 14.58
N SER A 13 -15.92 -12.64 14.67
CA SER A 13 -17.20 -12.18 14.12
C SER A 13 -17.15 -11.79 12.66
N SER A 14 -15.98 -11.88 11.99
CA SER A 14 -15.86 -11.43 10.62
C SER A 14 -16.38 -12.48 9.63
N PRO A 15 -17.13 -12.05 8.58
CA PRO A 15 -17.59 -12.95 7.52
C PRO A 15 -16.47 -13.32 6.52
N ARG A 16 -15.24 -12.82 6.69
CA ARG A 16 -14.13 -13.07 5.77
C ARG A 16 -12.81 -13.30 6.49
N CYS A 17 -11.85 -13.82 5.74
CA CYS A 17 -10.49 -13.99 6.23
C CYS A 17 -9.72 -12.65 6.18
N TRP A 18 -8.93 -12.38 7.23
CA TRP A 18 -8.06 -11.21 7.34
C TRP A 18 -6.56 -11.53 7.25
N ALA A 19 -6.19 -12.62 6.57
CA ALA A 19 -4.78 -12.90 6.34
C ALA A 19 -4.13 -11.71 5.63
N VAL A 20 -2.98 -11.28 6.14
CA VAL A 20 -2.31 -10.06 5.67
C VAL A 20 -1.60 -10.31 4.35
N GLN A 21 -1.66 -9.32 3.48
CA GLN A 21 -0.88 -9.24 2.25
C GLN A 21 0.43 -8.50 2.57
N SER A 22 1.50 -9.26 2.79
CA SER A 22 2.81 -8.74 3.22
C SER A 22 3.85 -8.67 2.09
N SER A 23 3.45 -8.36 0.86
CA SER A 23 4.43 -8.10 -0.22
C SER A 23 4.92 -6.66 -0.15
N ASP A 24 6.21 -6.48 -0.41
CA ASP A 24 6.79 -5.15 -0.61
C ASP A 24 6.43 -4.56 -1.99
N CYS A 25 6.39 -5.39 -3.04
CA CYS A 25 6.18 -4.91 -4.40
C CYS A 25 4.73 -4.54 -4.71
N ALA A 26 3.75 -5.20 -4.07
CA ALA A 26 2.34 -4.93 -4.30
C ALA A 26 1.93 -3.47 -4.05
N PRO A 27 2.18 -2.85 -2.86
CA PRO A 27 1.85 -1.45 -2.65
C PRO A 27 2.60 -0.51 -3.60
N VAL A 28 3.85 -0.83 -3.97
CA VAL A 28 4.62 -0.05 -4.95
C VAL A 28 3.97 -0.09 -6.33
N MET A 29 3.63 -1.27 -6.85
CA MET A 29 2.96 -1.42 -8.15
C MET A 29 1.62 -0.69 -8.19
N VAL A 30 0.85 -0.73 -7.10
CA VAL A 30 -0.39 0.01 -6.97
C VAL A 30 -0.15 1.52 -6.95
N ALA A 31 0.86 2.00 -6.20
CA ALA A 31 1.19 3.41 -6.08
C ALA A 31 1.67 4.01 -7.41
N ILE A 32 2.54 3.31 -8.15
CA ILE A 32 3.02 3.81 -9.44
C ILE A 32 1.97 3.68 -10.56
N GLY A 33 0.88 2.93 -10.33
CA GLY A 33 -0.15 2.72 -11.35
C GLY A 33 0.27 1.71 -12.42
N ALA A 34 1.03 0.67 -12.02
CA ALA A 34 1.39 -0.42 -12.91
C ALA A 34 0.14 -1.17 -13.42
N LYS A 35 0.31 -1.88 -14.54
CA LYS A 35 -0.69 -2.83 -15.05
C LYS A 35 -0.08 -4.23 -15.10
N VAL A 36 -0.90 -5.26 -15.03
CA VAL A 36 -0.48 -6.66 -15.13
C VAL A 36 -1.22 -7.34 -16.26
N LYS A 37 -0.53 -8.23 -16.98
CA LYS A 37 -1.13 -9.07 -18.02
C LYS A 37 -1.45 -10.44 -17.45
N LEU A 38 -2.70 -10.86 -17.63
CA LEU A 38 -3.20 -12.18 -17.30
C LEU A 38 -3.46 -12.95 -18.59
N VAL A 39 -2.92 -14.16 -18.70
CA VAL A 39 -3.03 -15.04 -19.86
C VAL A 39 -3.65 -16.37 -19.44
N SER A 40 -4.55 -16.89 -20.28
CA SER A 40 -5.19 -18.20 -20.13
C SER A 40 -5.26 -18.88 -21.50
N SER A 41 -5.72 -20.13 -21.55
CA SER A 41 -6.00 -20.82 -22.82
C SER A 41 -7.08 -20.13 -23.67
N SER A 42 -7.93 -19.31 -23.04
CA SER A 42 -9.04 -18.61 -23.69
C SER A 42 -8.69 -17.19 -24.16
N GLY A 43 -7.46 -16.74 -23.92
CA GLY A 43 -6.98 -15.41 -24.30
C GLY A 43 -6.30 -14.65 -23.16
N GLU A 44 -6.07 -13.36 -23.39
CA GLU A 44 -5.32 -12.47 -22.51
C GLU A 44 -6.09 -11.19 -22.17
N ARG A 45 -5.80 -10.61 -21.00
CA ARG A 45 -6.29 -9.29 -20.59
C ARG A 45 -5.26 -8.55 -19.76
N VAL A 46 -5.30 -7.22 -19.83
CA VAL A 46 -4.47 -6.33 -19.01
C VAL A 46 -5.35 -5.59 -18.02
N ILE A 47 -5.01 -5.66 -16.73
CA ILE A 47 -5.74 -4.96 -15.67
C ILE A 47 -4.78 -4.06 -14.87
N PRO A 48 -5.25 -2.99 -14.24
CA PRO A 48 -4.46 -2.26 -13.24
C PRO A 48 -3.95 -3.20 -12.13
N ALA A 49 -2.73 -2.99 -11.65
CA ALA A 49 -2.17 -3.79 -10.57
C ALA A 49 -3.02 -3.73 -9.28
N ALA A 50 -3.71 -2.62 -9.06
CA ALA A 50 -4.66 -2.47 -7.96
C ALA A 50 -5.82 -3.48 -8.03
N GLU A 51 -6.29 -3.79 -9.24
CA GLU A 51 -7.41 -4.70 -9.47
C GLU A 51 -7.01 -6.16 -9.36
N LEU A 52 -5.72 -6.48 -9.30
CA LEU A 52 -5.24 -7.85 -9.07
C LEU A 52 -5.52 -8.34 -7.64
N TYR A 53 -5.64 -7.44 -6.67
CA TYR A 53 -5.75 -7.80 -5.25
C TYR A 53 -7.16 -7.60 -4.72
N ASN A 54 -7.68 -8.57 -3.97
CA ASN A 54 -8.94 -8.44 -3.26
C ASN A 54 -8.68 -8.28 -1.76
N ASP A 55 -9.48 -7.45 -1.10
CA ASP A 55 -9.51 -7.37 0.37
C ASP A 55 -10.25 -8.58 0.97
N ASP A 56 -9.73 -9.78 0.72
CA ASP A 56 -10.19 -11.05 1.25
C ASP A 56 -8.97 -11.99 1.40
N GLY A 57 -8.70 -12.44 2.62
CA GLY A 57 -7.52 -13.26 2.89
C GLY A 57 -7.54 -14.64 2.24
N ILE A 58 -8.69 -15.18 1.80
CA ILE A 58 -8.79 -16.45 1.06
C ILE A 58 -8.65 -16.17 -0.44
N ARG A 59 -9.54 -15.33 -0.98
CA ARG A 59 -9.62 -14.96 -2.40
C ARG A 59 -8.80 -13.73 -2.72
N HIS A 60 -7.59 -13.64 -2.17
CA HIS A 60 -6.71 -12.47 -2.20
C HIS A 60 -6.26 -11.99 -3.59
N LEU A 61 -6.45 -12.80 -4.64
CA LEU A 61 -6.19 -12.43 -6.03
C LEU A 61 -7.49 -12.41 -6.83
N ASN A 62 -7.63 -11.42 -7.70
CA ASN A 62 -8.74 -11.24 -8.64
C ASN A 62 -8.38 -11.74 -10.05
N LYS A 63 -7.71 -12.89 -10.11
CA LYS A 63 -7.49 -13.64 -11.34
C LYS A 63 -8.39 -14.88 -11.32
N ARG A 64 -8.76 -15.37 -12.51
CA ARG A 64 -9.41 -16.67 -12.63
C ARG A 64 -8.42 -17.80 -12.30
N PRO A 65 -8.91 -18.99 -11.93
CA PRO A 65 -8.04 -20.13 -11.64
C PRO A 65 -7.09 -20.49 -12.78
N ASP A 66 -7.54 -20.36 -14.03
CA ASP A 66 -6.83 -20.67 -15.27
C ASP A 66 -5.94 -19.53 -15.81
N GLU A 67 -5.94 -18.37 -15.14
CA GLU A 67 -5.10 -17.23 -15.53
C GLU A 67 -3.71 -17.29 -14.89
N LEU A 68 -2.69 -16.96 -15.69
CA LEU A 68 -1.31 -16.76 -15.26
C LEU A 68 -0.93 -15.29 -15.44
N LEU A 69 -0.25 -14.71 -14.45
CA LEU A 69 0.38 -13.40 -14.60
C LEU A 69 1.68 -13.60 -15.40
N THR A 70 1.77 -13.00 -16.58
CA THR A 70 2.92 -13.18 -17.49
C THR A 70 3.75 -11.92 -17.68
N GLU A 71 3.16 -10.73 -17.54
CA GLU A 71 3.84 -9.46 -17.76
C GLU A 71 3.40 -8.41 -16.71
N ILE A 72 4.32 -7.49 -16.38
CA ILE A 72 4.07 -6.31 -15.56
C ILE A 72 4.49 -5.09 -16.39
N TYR A 73 3.54 -4.17 -16.62
CA TYR A 73 3.78 -2.92 -17.32
C TYR A 73 3.98 -1.80 -16.30
N LEU A 74 5.18 -1.24 -16.28
CA LEU A 74 5.51 -0.06 -15.49
C LEU A 74 5.26 1.19 -16.36
N PRO A 75 4.54 2.20 -15.86
CA PRO A 75 4.36 3.45 -16.59
C PRO A 75 5.69 4.21 -16.67
N PRO A 76 5.88 5.06 -17.70
CA PRO A 76 7.01 5.98 -17.73
C PRO A 76 6.93 6.93 -16.53
N THR A 77 8.10 7.37 -16.05
CA THR A 77 8.17 8.21 -14.84
C THR A 77 7.52 9.58 -15.05
N ASN A 78 7.71 10.27 -16.19
CA ASN A 78 7.01 11.52 -16.52
C ASN A 78 6.93 12.55 -15.35
N GLY A 79 8.05 12.78 -14.66
CA GLY A 79 8.13 13.69 -13.51
C GLY A 79 7.66 13.11 -12.17
N TRP A 80 7.12 11.89 -12.15
CA TRP A 80 6.82 11.16 -10.93
C TRP A 80 8.09 10.69 -10.22
N ARG A 81 8.09 10.83 -8.90
CA ARG A 81 9.11 10.31 -7.99
C ARG A 81 8.43 9.38 -6.99
N ALA A 82 9.05 8.26 -6.68
CA ALA A 82 8.51 7.27 -5.76
C ALA A 82 9.53 6.86 -4.72
N THR A 83 9.06 6.56 -3.50
CA THR A 83 9.84 5.92 -2.44
C THR A 83 8.98 4.86 -1.74
N TYR A 84 9.64 3.90 -1.10
CA TYR A 84 9.00 2.85 -0.32
C TYR A 84 9.72 2.63 1.00
N TRP A 85 8.98 2.77 2.11
CA TRP A 85 9.50 2.51 3.46
C TRP A 85 8.93 1.21 4.01
N LYS A 86 9.80 0.38 4.57
CA LYS A 86 9.47 -0.94 5.12
C LYS A 86 9.72 -1.00 6.62
N LEU A 87 8.66 -1.25 7.39
CA LEU A 87 8.77 -1.54 8.81
C LEU A 87 8.93 -3.04 9.01
N ARG A 88 9.97 -3.41 9.76
CA ARG A 88 10.30 -4.80 10.14
C ARG A 88 11.12 -4.82 11.43
N ARG A 89 11.20 -5.99 12.09
CA ARG A 89 11.94 -6.15 13.34
C ARG A 89 13.44 -6.27 13.12
N ARG A 90 13.86 -7.12 12.17
CA ARG A 90 15.26 -7.38 11.84
C ARG A 90 15.73 -6.47 10.73
N GLY A 91 17.05 -6.27 10.66
CA GLY A 91 17.69 -5.49 9.60
C GLY A 91 17.55 -6.10 8.19
N SER A 92 17.17 -7.38 8.06
CA SER A 92 16.95 -8.07 6.78
C SER A 92 16.01 -9.29 6.94
N PHE A 93 15.62 -9.92 5.83
CA PHE A 93 14.79 -11.14 5.69
C PHE A 93 13.33 -11.10 6.16
N ASP A 94 12.91 -10.13 6.98
CA ASP A 94 11.53 -10.04 7.44
C ASP A 94 10.54 -9.57 6.37
N PHE A 95 9.31 -10.05 6.47
CA PHE A 95 8.15 -9.45 5.81
C PHE A 95 7.83 -8.06 6.39
N PRO A 96 7.26 -7.14 5.59
CA PRO A 96 6.74 -5.88 6.11
C PRO A 96 5.58 -6.11 7.06
N VAL A 97 5.68 -5.59 8.29
CA VAL A 97 4.53 -5.43 9.20
C VAL A 97 3.75 -4.13 8.92
N LEU A 98 4.38 -3.23 8.16
CA LEU A 98 3.85 -2.05 7.51
C LEU A 98 4.79 -1.74 6.34
N GLY A 99 4.21 -1.47 5.17
CA GLY A 99 4.91 -0.89 4.03
C GLY A 99 4.20 0.39 3.62
N VAL A 100 4.93 1.43 3.23
CA VAL A 100 4.34 2.66 2.68
C VAL A 100 5.03 3.01 1.38
N ALA A 101 4.30 2.92 0.28
CA ALA A 101 4.73 3.39 -1.02
C ALA A 101 4.09 4.75 -1.28
N SER A 102 4.91 5.77 -1.50
CA SER A 102 4.47 7.11 -1.86
C SER A 102 5.03 7.45 -3.24
N CYS A 103 4.16 7.96 -4.12
CA CYS A 103 4.50 8.43 -5.45
C CYS A 103 3.94 9.83 -5.63
N LEU A 104 4.76 10.80 -6.00
CA LEU A 104 4.38 12.20 -6.13
C LEU A 104 4.84 12.78 -7.46
N ARG A 105 4.08 13.72 -7.98
CA ARG A 105 4.51 14.64 -9.03
C ARG A 105 4.47 16.06 -8.47
N LEU A 106 5.60 16.76 -8.54
CA LEU A 106 5.76 18.10 -8.00
C LEU A 106 5.92 19.08 -9.15
N ALA A 107 5.30 20.24 -9.04
CA ALA A 107 5.61 21.40 -9.87
C ALA A 107 6.99 21.97 -9.51
N ASP A 108 7.53 22.83 -10.37
CA ASP A 108 8.85 23.46 -10.18
C ASP A 108 8.96 24.25 -8.87
N ASP A 109 7.85 24.77 -8.36
CA ASP A 109 7.80 25.53 -7.11
C ASP A 109 7.63 24.64 -5.86
N GLY A 110 7.60 23.32 -6.03
CA GLY A 110 7.42 22.33 -4.97
C GLY A 110 5.97 22.00 -4.62
N THR A 111 4.99 22.52 -5.36
CA THR A 111 3.57 22.19 -5.17
C THR A 111 3.27 20.76 -5.64
N VAL A 112 2.50 20.00 -4.86
CA VAL A 112 2.06 18.66 -5.23
C VAL A 112 0.99 18.74 -6.31
N GLU A 113 1.33 18.35 -7.55
CA GLU A 113 0.38 18.26 -8.66
C GLU A 113 -0.43 16.97 -8.64
N ASP A 114 0.18 15.88 -8.15
CA ASP A 114 -0.48 14.58 -8.02
C ASP A 114 0.23 13.74 -6.95
N ALA A 115 -0.53 12.87 -6.28
CA ALA A 115 -0.06 12.07 -5.16
C ALA A 115 -0.78 10.72 -5.07
N LYS A 116 0.00 9.67 -4.83
CA LYS A 116 -0.50 8.32 -4.55
C LYS A 116 0.25 7.76 -3.35
N ILE A 117 -0.50 7.37 -2.31
CA ILE A 117 0.05 6.86 -1.05
C ILE A 117 -0.64 5.52 -0.76
N VAL A 118 0.13 4.45 -0.70
CA VAL A 118 -0.38 3.08 -0.56
C VAL A 118 0.27 2.37 0.61
N LEU A 119 -0.57 1.87 1.52
CA LEU A 119 -0.18 1.10 2.69
C LEU A 119 -0.21 -0.41 2.37
N GLY A 120 0.85 -1.12 2.75
CA GLY A 120 0.96 -2.58 2.72
C GLY A 120 1.14 -3.17 4.13
N GLY A 121 0.93 -4.48 4.30
CA GLY A 121 1.10 -5.14 5.61
C GLY A 121 0.04 -4.81 6.66
N VAL A 122 -0.98 -4.01 6.30
CA VAL A 122 -2.06 -3.54 7.20
C VAL A 122 -3.46 -4.04 6.80
N GLY A 123 -3.54 -4.97 5.84
CA GLY A 123 -4.79 -5.54 5.34
C GLY A 123 -4.55 -6.73 4.41
N SER A 124 -5.64 -7.28 3.84
CA SER A 124 -5.56 -8.40 2.89
C SER A 124 -5.24 -7.96 1.45
N ALA A 125 -5.16 -6.66 1.20
CA ALA A 125 -4.73 -6.04 -0.05
C ALA A 125 -4.01 -4.72 0.23
N PRO A 126 -3.27 -4.14 -0.75
CA PRO A 126 -2.76 -2.79 -0.65
C PRO A 126 -3.88 -1.76 -0.44
N ILE A 127 -3.71 -0.85 0.53
CA ILE A 127 -4.73 0.12 0.92
C ILE A 127 -4.30 1.54 0.50
N LYS A 128 -5.10 2.19 -0.36
CA LYS A 128 -4.84 3.58 -0.76
C LYS A 128 -5.23 4.55 0.37
N ALA A 129 -4.34 5.46 0.72
CA ALA A 129 -4.58 6.50 1.71
C ALA A 129 -5.17 7.76 1.04
N LEU A 130 -6.32 7.62 0.38
CA LEU A 130 -6.95 8.66 -0.45
C LEU A 130 -7.15 9.99 0.28
N THR A 131 -7.47 9.96 1.57
CA THR A 131 -7.64 11.18 2.36
C THR A 131 -6.30 11.91 2.54
N ALA A 132 -5.20 11.17 2.75
CA ALA A 132 -3.86 11.76 2.86
C ALA A 132 -3.40 12.37 1.54
N GLU A 133 -3.66 11.70 0.41
CA GLU A 133 -3.39 12.22 -0.93
C GLU A 133 -4.12 13.56 -1.15
N LYS A 134 -5.42 13.62 -0.84
CA LYS A 134 -6.25 14.83 -0.96
C LYS A 134 -5.77 15.97 -0.07
N THR A 135 -5.23 15.67 1.11
CA THR A 135 -4.74 16.69 2.05
C THR A 135 -3.59 17.51 1.48
N ILE A 136 -2.72 16.90 0.67
CA ILE A 136 -1.50 17.54 0.14
C ILE A 136 -1.65 18.07 -1.29
N LEU A 137 -2.65 17.60 -2.04
CA LEU A 137 -2.86 18.02 -3.42
C LEU A 137 -3.02 19.54 -3.53
N GLY A 138 -2.29 20.16 -4.46
CA GLY A 138 -2.29 21.61 -4.68
C GLY A 138 -1.57 22.42 -3.58
N LYS A 139 -0.81 21.76 -2.70
CA LYS A 139 -0.03 22.41 -1.63
C LYS A 139 1.44 22.05 -1.74
N LYS A 140 2.31 22.88 -1.16
CA LYS A 140 3.72 22.52 -0.93
C LYS A 140 3.83 21.58 0.27
N LEU A 141 4.80 20.68 0.25
CA LEU A 141 5.08 19.75 1.36
C LEU A 141 5.85 20.44 2.48
N THR A 142 5.14 21.22 3.29
CA THR A 142 5.63 21.77 4.56
C THR A 142 5.42 20.78 5.70
N GLU A 143 6.09 21.00 6.83
CA GLU A 143 5.90 20.22 8.06
C GLU A 143 4.44 20.04 8.47
N ASP A 144 3.67 21.12 8.44
CA ASP A 144 2.25 21.09 8.82
C ASP A 144 1.42 20.25 7.85
N THR A 145 1.61 20.43 6.54
CA THR A 145 0.87 19.65 5.52
C THR A 145 1.22 18.17 5.58
N ILE A 146 2.50 17.84 5.82
CA ILE A 146 2.96 16.45 6.00
C ILE A 146 2.32 15.84 7.25
N ARG A 147 2.26 16.58 8.36
CA ARG A 147 1.62 16.13 9.61
C ARG A 147 0.13 15.85 9.40
N GLU A 148 -0.58 16.72 8.70
CA GLU A 148 -2.00 16.53 8.37
C GLU A 148 -2.22 15.28 7.49
N ALA A 149 -1.38 15.08 6.47
CA ALA A 149 -1.44 13.92 5.59
C ALA A 149 -1.18 12.61 6.36
N ALA A 150 -0.16 12.61 7.21
CA ALA A 150 0.16 11.49 8.10
C ALA A 150 -1.02 11.16 9.02
N ALA A 151 -1.63 12.17 9.65
CA ALA A 151 -2.80 11.98 10.48
C ALA A 151 -3.99 11.38 9.70
N ALA A 152 -4.20 11.80 8.45
CA ALA A 152 -5.23 11.26 7.58
C ALA A 152 -4.99 9.79 7.19
N ALA A 153 -3.72 9.37 7.02
CA ALA A 153 -3.36 7.98 6.71
C ALA A 153 -3.61 7.00 7.87
N TYR A 154 -3.80 7.50 9.10
CA TYR A 154 -4.16 6.69 10.25
C TYR A 154 -5.50 5.96 10.13
N GLN A 155 -6.47 6.59 9.46
CA GLN A 155 -7.83 6.04 9.33
C GLN A 155 -7.90 4.78 8.45
N PRO A 156 -7.28 4.75 7.25
CA PRO A 156 -7.25 3.53 6.43
C PRO A 156 -6.31 2.45 6.98
N ALA A 157 -5.35 2.78 7.85
CA ALA A 157 -4.50 1.80 8.52
C ALA A 157 -5.31 0.99 9.56
N LYS A 158 -5.68 -0.24 9.22
CA LYS A 158 -6.46 -1.13 10.10
C LYS A 158 -5.74 -2.48 10.31
N PRO A 159 -4.50 -2.47 10.83
CA PRO A 159 -3.83 -3.72 11.20
C PRO A 159 -4.69 -4.53 12.17
N LEU A 160 -4.49 -5.84 12.23
CA LEU A 160 -5.09 -6.75 13.22
C LEU A 160 -4.01 -7.48 14.01
N ASP A 161 -4.38 -8.27 15.02
CA ASP A 161 -3.43 -9.05 15.80
C ASP A 161 -3.08 -10.37 15.09
N ASN A 162 -2.31 -10.27 14.01
CA ASN A 162 -1.98 -11.41 13.13
C ASN A 162 -0.58 -11.34 12.51
N THR A 163 0.24 -10.39 12.96
CA THR A 163 1.65 -10.24 12.58
C THR A 163 2.46 -9.76 13.78
N ASP A 164 3.77 -9.62 13.62
CA ASP A 164 4.65 -9.05 14.63
C ASP A 164 4.27 -7.59 14.99
N PHE A 165 4.61 -7.19 16.22
CA PHE A 165 4.25 -5.96 16.92
C PHE A 165 2.76 -5.75 17.22
N ALA A 166 2.48 -5.04 18.31
CA ALA A 166 1.13 -4.73 18.74
C ALA A 166 0.36 -3.91 17.68
N MET A 167 -0.88 -4.31 17.42
CA MET A 167 -1.77 -3.70 16.42
C MET A 167 -1.85 -2.16 16.52
N HIS A 168 -2.04 -1.63 17.72
CA HIS A 168 -2.16 -0.18 17.95
C HIS A 168 -0.86 0.55 17.60
N TRP A 169 0.29 -0.03 17.94
CA TRP A 169 1.60 0.54 17.60
C TRP A 169 1.82 0.54 16.09
N ARG A 170 1.51 -0.56 15.39
CA ARG A 170 1.58 -0.60 13.92
C ARG A 170 0.70 0.46 13.27
N LYS A 171 -0.49 0.70 13.84
CA LYS A 171 -1.41 1.73 13.37
C LYS A 171 -0.82 3.14 13.54
N GLU A 172 -0.18 3.43 14.67
CA GLU A 172 0.53 4.70 14.87
C GLU A 172 1.72 4.85 13.91
N MET A 173 2.49 3.77 13.68
CA MET A 173 3.64 3.79 12.76
C MET A 173 3.25 4.16 11.32
N ALA A 174 2.00 3.93 10.90
CA ALA A 174 1.51 4.39 9.60
C ALA A 174 1.66 5.91 9.43
N ARG A 175 1.44 6.70 10.48
CA ARG A 175 1.64 8.16 10.45
C ARG A 175 3.10 8.51 10.20
N TYR A 176 4.00 7.92 10.98
CA TYR A 176 5.43 8.16 10.90
C TYR A 176 6.01 7.77 9.54
N TYR A 177 5.58 6.62 9.00
CA TYR A 177 6.07 6.13 7.71
C TYR A 177 5.55 6.95 6.54
N VAL A 178 4.27 7.37 6.58
CA VAL A 178 3.75 8.31 5.58
C VAL A 178 4.49 9.64 5.65
N ALA A 179 4.67 10.22 6.84
CA ALA A 179 5.45 11.43 7.00
C ALA A 179 6.89 11.30 6.47
N GLY A 180 7.57 10.19 6.81
CA GLY A 180 8.93 9.90 6.36
C GLY A 180 9.05 9.82 4.83
N THR A 181 8.15 9.08 4.18
CA THR A 181 8.14 8.97 2.71
C THR A 181 7.87 10.31 2.02
N LEU A 182 6.99 11.15 2.57
CA LEU A 182 6.70 12.49 2.03
C LEU A 182 7.88 13.45 2.22
N ARG A 183 8.55 13.40 3.37
CA ARG A 183 9.77 14.19 3.63
C ARG A 183 10.88 13.84 2.67
N GLU A 184 11.14 12.55 2.47
CA GLU A 184 12.18 12.08 1.55
C GLU A 184 11.90 12.57 0.12
N LEU A 185 10.65 12.46 -0.35
CA LEU A 185 10.28 12.97 -1.67
C LEU A 185 10.35 14.50 -1.77
N ALA A 186 10.10 15.21 -0.68
CA ALA A 186 10.28 16.66 -0.58
C ALA A 186 11.75 17.10 -0.44
N GLY A 187 12.70 16.16 -0.29
CA GLY A 187 14.12 16.49 -0.03
C GLY A 187 14.37 17.05 1.38
N LEU A 188 13.45 16.82 2.31
CA LEU A 188 13.58 17.16 3.73
C LEU A 188 14.31 16.03 4.46
N THR A 189 14.96 16.35 5.58
CA THR A 189 15.59 15.33 6.43
C THR A 189 14.56 14.28 6.87
N ALA A 190 14.85 13.02 6.54
CA ALA A 190 14.09 11.88 7.02
C ALA A 190 14.23 11.76 8.55
N LEU A 191 13.13 11.38 9.23
CA LEU A 191 13.06 11.20 10.68
C LEU A 191 14.07 10.17 11.21
#